data_AF-A0A8H4TTX5-F1
#
_entry.id   AF-A0A8H4TTX5-F1
#
_cell.length_a   1.000
_cell.length_b   1.000
_cell.length_c   1.000
_cell.angle_alpha   90.00
_cell.angle_beta   90.00
_cell.angle_gamma   90.00
#
_symmetry.space_group_name_H-M   'P 1'
#
loop_
_entity.id
_entity.type
_entity.pdbx_description
1 polymer ?
#
loop_
_entity_poly.entity_id
_entity_poly.type
_entity_poly.pdbx_seq_one_letter_code
_entity_poly.pdbx_strand_id
1 'polypeptide(L)'
;MTVTNGTKEPRRLVGRRRQRQENPIETANKVSDEEFIITYVKPIDGWTNWQHLQDEATFTLSLVRPTAMSAEDLEACYNLVDETSGADYRNSSLGWHAAVKKKEMRSPDLRYILVKDGDDSIRGFTSFMPTFENHEPVVYCYEIHLKTELQGTGLGKKLMGYFMDVAENIPTVEKAMLTCFVSNKAALKFYEKLGFTKDDYSPRERKLRGGKVVIPDYVILSRPTASKKVDSSRAHQPGR
;
A
#
# COMPACT_ATOMS: atom_id res chain seq x y z
N MET A 1 22.99 -32.02 -71.87
CA MET A 1 23.04 -32.30 -70.43
C MET A 1 22.59 -31.04 -69.71
N THR A 2 21.34 -30.99 -69.28
CA THR A 2 20.70 -29.85 -68.61
C THR A 2 21.06 -29.88 -67.13
N VAL A 3 21.70 -28.81 -66.64
CA VAL A 3 22.07 -28.64 -65.23
C VAL A 3 20.90 -27.96 -64.52
N THR A 4 20.28 -28.64 -63.56
CA THR A 4 19.24 -28.10 -62.68
C THR A 4 19.89 -27.30 -61.55
N ASN A 5 19.72 -25.98 -61.58
CA ASN A 5 20.06 -25.11 -60.45
C ASN A 5 18.96 -25.22 -59.39
N GLY A 6 19.24 -25.95 -58.30
CA GLY A 6 18.43 -25.95 -57.09
C GLY A 6 18.67 -24.70 -56.26
N THR A 7 17.72 -23.78 -56.25
CA THR A 7 17.67 -22.63 -55.33
C THR A 7 17.39 -23.13 -53.91
N LYS A 8 18.39 -23.07 -53.02
CA LYS A 8 18.18 -23.22 -51.57
C LYS A 8 17.64 -21.91 -51.01
N GLU A 9 16.42 -21.94 -50.48
CA GLU A 9 15.88 -20.82 -49.70
C GLU A 9 16.71 -20.58 -48.42
N PRO A 10 16.92 -19.31 -48.03
CA PRO A 10 17.60 -19.00 -46.78
C PRO A 10 16.70 -19.32 -45.59
N ARG A 11 17.17 -20.20 -44.69
CA ARG A 11 16.53 -20.43 -43.39
C ARG A 11 16.50 -19.12 -42.60
N ARG A 12 15.29 -18.55 -42.42
CA ARG A 12 15.06 -17.45 -41.47
C ARG A 12 15.43 -17.90 -40.06
N LEU A 13 16.48 -17.32 -39.50
CA LEU A 13 16.75 -17.37 -38.06
C LEU A 13 15.62 -16.62 -37.35
N VAL A 14 14.69 -17.36 -36.76
CA VAL A 14 13.67 -16.80 -35.86
C VAL A 14 14.40 -16.32 -34.62
N GLY A 15 14.64 -15.01 -34.53
CA GLY A 15 15.17 -14.39 -33.33
C GLY A 15 14.25 -14.73 -32.16
N ARG A 16 14.78 -15.40 -31.12
CA ARG A 16 14.06 -15.56 -29.85
C ARG A 16 13.71 -14.17 -29.35
N ARG A 17 12.42 -13.82 -29.44
CA ARG A 17 11.87 -12.62 -28.82
C ARG A 17 12.18 -12.74 -27.33
N ARG A 18 13.15 -11.99 -26.81
CA ARG A 18 13.36 -11.86 -25.36
C ARG A 18 12.01 -11.41 -24.80
N GLN A 19 11.29 -12.32 -24.13
CA GLN A 19 10.12 -11.94 -23.37
C GLN A 19 10.62 -10.92 -22.36
N ARG A 20 10.12 -9.68 -22.46
CA ARG A 20 10.36 -8.65 -21.46
C ARG A 20 9.83 -9.24 -20.15
N GLN A 21 10.71 -9.48 -19.20
CA GLN A 21 10.31 -9.96 -17.88
C GLN A 21 9.31 -8.96 -17.32
N GLU A 22 8.09 -9.43 -17.03
CA GLU A 22 7.05 -8.55 -16.50
C GLU A 22 7.48 -7.98 -15.15
N ASN A 23 7.16 -6.72 -14.93
CA ASN A 23 7.46 -6.00 -13.71
C ASN A 23 6.61 -6.58 -12.57
N PRO A 24 7.19 -7.02 -11.44
CA PRO A 24 6.43 -7.61 -10.32
C PRO A 24 5.28 -6.75 -9.79
N ILE A 25 5.43 -5.42 -9.80
CA ILE A 25 4.36 -4.49 -9.44
C ILE A 25 3.19 -4.60 -10.42
N GLU A 26 3.47 -4.59 -11.73
CA GLU A 26 2.44 -4.73 -12.76
C GLU A 26 1.77 -6.11 -12.71
N THR A 27 2.54 -7.17 -12.44
CA THR A 27 1.99 -8.52 -12.26
C THR A 27 1.05 -8.57 -11.06
N ALA A 28 1.45 -8.00 -9.91
CA ALA A 28 0.60 -7.94 -8.72
C ALA A 28 -0.68 -7.12 -8.94
N ASN A 29 -0.62 -6.05 -9.73
CA ASN A 29 -1.80 -5.22 -10.03
C ASN A 29 -2.78 -5.88 -11.01
N LYS A 30 -2.35 -6.87 -11.82
CA LYS A 30 -3.19 -7.55 -12.82
C LYS A 30 -3.98 -8.75 -12.30
N VAL A 31 -3.54 -9.41 -11.23
CA VAL A 31 -4.21 -10.63 -10.73
C VAL A 31 -5.60 -10.35 -10.14
N SER A 32 -6.46 -11.37 -10.00
CA SER A 32 -7.77 -11.20 -9.35
C SER A 32 -7.62 -10.84 -7.86
N ASP A 33 -8.72 -10.57 -7.18
CA ASP A 33 -8.67 -10.27 -5.74
C ASP A 33 -8.37 -11.55 -4.94
N GLU A 34 -8.93 -12.70 -5.34
CA GLU A 34 -8.63 -14.01 -4.75
C GLU A 34 -7.16 -14.40 -4.91
N GLU A 35 -6.63 -14.27 -6.13
CA GLU A 35 -5.24 -14.58 -6.42
C GLU A 35 -4.29 -13.64 -5.66
N PHE A 36 -4.67 -12.36 -5.50
CA PHE A 36 -3.88 -11.42 -4.71
C PHE A 36 -3.81 -11.80 -3.23
N ILE A 37 -4.93 -12.26 -2.66
CA ILE A 37 -5.00 -12.74 -1.27
C ILE A 37 -4.08 -13.96 -1.10
N ILE A 38 -4.21 -14.96 -1.99
CA ILE A 38 -3.42 -16.21 -1.91
C ILE A 38 -1.93 -15.94 -2.08
N THR A 39 -1.55 -15.06 -3.02
CA THR A 39 -0.16 -14.90 -3.43
C THR A 39 0.59 -13.85 -2.63
N TYR A 40 -0.06 -12.76 -2.20
CA TYR A 40 0.63 -11.62 -1.55
C TYR A 40 0.20 -11.35 -0.12
N VAL A 41 -1.08 -11.52 0.22
CA VAL A 41 -1.50 -11.39 1.63
C VAL A 41 -1.09 -12.63 2.42
N LYS A 42 -1.24 -13.83 1.83
CA LYS A 42 -0.95 -15.14 2.45
C LYS A 42 -1.45 -15.22 3.90
N PRO A 43 -2.72 -14.91 4.15
CA PRO A 43 -3.21 -14.84 5.50
C PRO A 43 -3.27 -16.24 6.12
N ILE A 44 -3.16 -16.33 7.44
CA ILE A 44 -3.45 -17.55 8.20
C ILE A 44 -4.96 -17.85 8.19
N ASP A 45 -5.33 -19.10 8.52
CA ASP A 45 -6.73 -19.51 8.61
C ASP A 45 -7.56 -18.56 9.50
N GLY A 46 -8.78 -18.25 9.06
CA GLY A 46 -9.73 -17.40 9.78
C GLY A 46 -9.52 -15.88 9.64
N TRP A 47 -8.65 -15.43 8.73
CA TRP A 47 -8.32 -13.99 8.56
C TRP A 47 -9.50 -13.07 8.23
N THR A 48 -10.57 -13.65 7.66
CA THR A 48 -11.81 -12.96 7.32
C THR A 48 -12.69 -12.69 8.54
N ASN A 49 -12.31 -13.15 9.73
CA ASN A 49 -13.04 -12.91 10.96
C ASN A 49 -12.12 -12.23 11.98
N TRP A 50 -12.63 -11.15 12.58
CA TRP A 50 -12.03 -10.51 13.72
C TRP A 50 -13.04 -10.46 14.87
N GLN A 51 -12.67 -11.02 16.01
CA GLN A 51 -13.47 -10.95 17.23
C GLN A 51 -12.82 -9.97 18.21
N HIS A 52 -13.59 -8.99 18.66
CA HIS A 52 -13.14 -8.11 19.72
C HIS A 52 -13.16 -8.85 21.05
N LEU A 53 -12.02 -8.84 21.75
CA LEU A 53 -11.79 -9.67 22.93
C LEU A 53 -12.60 -9.25 24.17
N GLN A 54 -13.14 -8.03 24.21
CA GLN A 54 -13.81 -7.51 25.41
C GLN A 54 -15.32 -7.66 25.37
N ASP A 55 -15.95 -7.48 24.21
CA ASP A 55 -17.41 -7.51 24.05
C ASP A 55 -17.90 -8.64 23.13
N GLU A 56 -16.98 -9.51 22.69
CA GLU A 56 -17.22 -10.62 21.75
C GLU A 56 -17.82 -10.19 20.40
N ALA A 57 -17.82 -8.88 20.08
CA ALA A 57 -18.32 -8.39 18.80
C ALA A 57 -17.49 -8.96 17.64
N THR A 58 -18.18 -9.47 16.63
CA THR A 58 -17.58 -10.09 15.46
C THR A 58 -17.63 -9.15 14.25
N PHE A 59 -16.51 -9.12 13.52
CA PHE A 59 -16.34 -8.31 12.34
C PHE A 59 -15.83 -9.17 11.20
N THR A 60 -16.32 -8.90 9.99
CA THR A 60 -15.87 -9.57 8.78
C THR A 60 -14.84 -8.72 8.06
N LEU A 61 -13.75 -9.36 7.63
CA LEU A 61 -12.70 -8.77 6.82
C LEU A 61 -12.79 -9.31 5.39
N SER A 62 -12.65 -8.43 4.42
CA SER A 62 -12.58 -8.80 3.00
C SER A 62 -11.56 -7.92 2.26
N LEU A 63 -10.95 -8.45 1.21
CA LEU A 63 -10.09 -7.66 0.32
C LEU A 63 -10.78 -7.49 -1.03
N VAL A 64 -10.94 -6.24 -1.46
CA VAL A 64 -11.63 -5.89 -2.70
C VAL A 64 -10.99 -4.70 -3.40
N ARG A 65 -11.07 -4.66 -4.74
CA ARG A 65 -10.80 -3.44 -5.51
C ARG A 65 -11.95 -2.44 -5.44
N PRO A 66 -11.70 -1.13 -5.60
CA PRO A 66 -12.77 -0.13 -5.61
C PRO A 66 -13.80 -0.31 -6.72
N THR A 67 -13.46 -0.99 -7.82
CA THR A 67 -14.43 -1.35 -8.88
C THR A 67 -15.42 -2.44 -8.48
N ALA A 68 -15.11 -3.21 -7.44
CA ALA A 68 -15.97 -4.28 -6.91
C ALA A 68 -16.71 -3.86 -5.62
N MET A 69 -16.44 -2.66 -5.10
CA MET A 69 -17.15 -2.12 -3.93
C MET A 69 -18.52 -1.56 -4.32
N SER A 70 -19.49 -1.66 -3.42
CA SER A 70 -20.75 -0.93 -3.56
C SER A 70 -20.51 0.58 -3.46
N ALA A 71 -21.44 1.37 -4.00
CA ALA A 71 -21.38 2.81 -3.85
C ALA A 71 -21.51 3.24 -2.38
N GLU A 72 -22.31 2.51 -1.59
CA GLU A 72 -22.47 2.76 -0.15
C GLU A 72 -21.18 2.48 0.63
N ASP A 73 -20.49 1.38 0.34
CA ASP A 73 -19.24 1.02 1.02
C ASP A 73 -18.14 2.06 0.76
N LEU A 74 -17.99 2.53 -0.49
CA LEU A 74 -16.99 3.54 -0.77
C LEU A 74 -17.36 4.90 -0.17
N GLU A 75 -18.65 5.26 -0.15
CA GLU A 75 -19.09 6.48 0.52
C GLU A 75 -18.88 6.40 2.04
N ALA A 76 -19.14 5.24 2.65
CA ALA A 76 -18.87 5.00 4.07
C ALA A 76 -17.36 5.09 4.38
N CYS A 77 -16.50 4.54 3.53
CA CYS A 77 -15.05 4.72 3.64
C CYS A 77 -14.66 6.19 3.54
N TYR A 78 -15.23 6.94 2.58
CA TYR A 78 -14.95 8.36 2.40
C TYR A 78 -15.35 9.18 3.64
N ASN A 79 -16.55 8.93 4.16
CA ASN A 79 -17.05 9.59 5.37
C ASN A 79 -16.15 9.29 6.57
N LEU A 80 -15.65 8.05 6.67
CA LEU A 80 -14.73 7.67 7.73
C LEU A 80 -13.38 8.42 7.62
N VAL A 81 -12.85 8.67 6.42
CA VAL A 81 -11.66 9.52 6.24
C VAL A 81 -11.91 10.94 6.72
N ASP A 82 -13.07 11.54 6.38
CA ASP A 82 -13.42 12.89 6.84
C ASP A 82 -13.54 12.94 8.37
N GLU A 83 -14.19 11.94 8.96
CA GLU A 83 -14.38 11.81 10.40
C GLU A 83 -13.05 11.74 11.16
N THR A 84 -12.10 10.92 10.70
CA THR A 84 -10.85 10.65 11.43
C THR A 84 -9.72 11.60 11.08
N SER A 85 -9.65 12.09 9.85
CA SER A 85 -8.52 12.84 9.30
C SER A 85 -8.91 14.13 8.57
N GLY A 86 -10.21 14.41 8.40
CA GLY A 86 -10.67 15.60 7.71
C GLY A 86 -10.20 16.90 8.37
N ALA A 87 -10.06 16.93 9.70
CA ALA A 87 -9.50 18.07 10.42
C ALA A 87 -8.01 18.26 10.11
N ASP A 88 -7.23 17.18 10.07
CA ASP A 88 -5.81 17.24 9.70
C ASP A 88 -5.63 17.77 8.27
N TYR A 89 -6.43 17.27 7.32
CA TYR A 89 -6.43 17.77 5.93
C TYR A 89 -6.75 19.26 5.86
N ARG A 90 -7.85 19.71 6.49
CA ARG A 90 -8.29 21.13 6.47
C ARG A 90 -7.26 22.08 7.09
N ASN A 91 -6.49 21.61 8.07
CA ASN A 91 -5.45 22.39 8.75
C ASN A 91 -4.06 22.26 8.09
N SER A 92 -3.94 21.45 7.04
CA SER A 92 -2.71 21.25 6.27
C SER A 92 -2.70 22.10 4.99
N SER A 93 -1.52 22.25 4.41
CA SER A 93 -1.27 22.79 3.08
C SER A 93 -1.87 21.95 1.94
N LEU A 94 -2.23 20.68 2.19
CA LEU A 94 -2.93 19.84 1.20
C LEU A 94 -4.42 20.20 1.06
N GLY A 95 -5.04 20.71 2.13
CA GLY A 95 -6.47 21.02 2.17
C GLY A 95 -7.39 19.79 2.09
N TRP A 96 -8.71 20.00 2.25
CA TRP A 96 -9.72 18.96 2.06
C TRP A 96 -10.52 19.20 0.77
N HIS A 97 -10.34 18.32 -0.21
CA HIS A 97 -10.97 18.43 -1.51
C HIS A 97 -11.78 17.16 -1.84
N ALA A 98 -13.07 17.17 -1.50
CA ALA A 98 -13.96 16.01 -1.60
C ALA A 98 -13.91 15.30 -2.96
N ALA A 99 -14.03 16.05 -4.07
CA ALA A 99 -14.03 15.46 -5.41
C ALA A 99 -12.68 14.81 -5.77
N VAL A 100 -11.57 15.43 -5.37
CA VAL A 100 -10.22 14.88 -5.58
C VAL A 100 -10.05 13.62 -4.74
N LYS A 101 -10.47 13.65 -3.47
CA LYS A 101 -10.36 12.50 -2.58
C LYS A 101 -11.19 11.31 -3.05
N LYS A 102 -12.45 11.54 -3.44
CA LYS A 102 -13.30 10.49 -4.01
C LYS A 102 -12.74 9.92 -5.31
N LYS A 103 -12.07 10.74 -6.13
CA LYS A 103 -11.38 10.26 -7.34
C LYS A 103 -10.16 9.41 -6.99
N GLU A 104 -9.33 9.85 -6.05
CA GLU A 104 -8.18 9.10 -5.54
C GLU A 104 -8.60 7.73 -5.00
N MET A 105 -9.65 7.68 -4.19
CA MET A 105 -10.21 6.45 -3.62
C MET A 105 -10.72 5.45 -4.67
N ARG A 106 -10.94 5.88 -5.92
CA ARG A 106 -11.36 5.04 -7.05
C ARG A 106 -10.22 4.65 -7.97
N SER A 107 -8.97 4.87 -7.56
CA SER A 107 -7.81 4.50 -8.38
C SER A 107 -7.79 2.99 -8.65
N PRO A 108 -7.54 2.56 -9.90
CA PRO A 108 -7.78 1.18 -10.34
C PRO A 108 -6.90 0.13 -9.65
N ASP A 109 -5.71 0.55 -9.20
CA ASP A 109 -4.74 -0.33 -8.55
C ASP A 109 -4.87 -0.35 -7.02
N LEU A 110 -5.78 0.46 -6.44
CA LEU A 110 -6.09 0.35 -5.01
C LEU A 110 -6.72 -0.99 -4.68
N ARG A 111 -6.33 -1.51 -3.53
CA ARG A 111 -7.00 -2.62 -2.86
C ARG A 111 -7.37 -2.17 -1.46
N TYR A 112 -8.58 -2.52 -1.07
CA TYR A 112 -9.14 -2.23 0.24
C TYR A 112 -9.23 -3.52 1.04
N ILE A 113 -8.75 -3.50 2.28
CA ILE A 113 -9.21 -4.44 3.30
C ILE A 113 -10.33 -3.74 4.06
N LEU A 114 -11.57 -4.20 3.85
CA LEU A 114 -12.75 -3.66 4.53
C LEU A 114 -12.98 -4.41 5.84
N VAL A 115 -13.52 -3.70 6.83
CA VAL A 115 -13.96 -4.26 8.11
C VAL A 115 -15.43 -3.92 8.28
N LYS A 116 -16.29 -4.94 8.34
CA LYS A 116 -17.74 -4.79 8.49
C LYS A 116 -18.26 -5.48 9.75
N ASP A 117 -19.32 -4.96 10.33
CA ASP A 117 -20.05 -5.63 11.42
C ASP A 117 -21.08 -6.65 10.89
N GLY A 118 -21.90 -7.21 11.79
CA GLY A 118 -22.96 -8.16 11.44
C GLY A 118 -24.11 -7.57 10.61
N ASP A 119 -24.21 -6.23 10.54
CA ASP A 119 -25.20 -5.50 9.75
C ASP A 119 -24.64 -5.06 8.38
N ASP A 120 -23.50 -5.63 7.96
CA ASP A 120 -22.76 -5.29 6.73
C ASP A 120 -22.33 -3.82 6.65
N SER A 121 -22.22 -3.13 7.79
CA SER A 121 -21.83 -1.72 7.87
C SER A 121 -20.31 -1.56 8.03
N ILE A 122 -19.71 -0.62 7.28
CA ILE A 122 -18.27 -0.32 7.37
C ILE A 122 -17.91 0.25 8.74
N ARG A 123 -17.02 -0.46 9.45
CA ARG A 123 -16.45 -0.06 10.75
C ARG A 123 -14.98 0.30 10.67
N GLY A 124 -14.32 -0.01 9.57
CA GLY A 124 -12.95 0.38 9.31
C GLY A 124 -12.48 -0.11 7.95
N PHE A 125 -11.33 0.39 7.53
CA PHE A 125 -10.67 -0.12 6.34
C PHE A 125 -9.18 0.23 6.34
N THR A 126 -8.44 -0.43 5.45
CA THR A 126 -7.10 0.00 5.01
C THR A 126 -7.06 -0.08 3.49
N SER A 127 -6.51 0.93 2.82
CA SER A 127 -6.31 0.92 1.36
C SER A 127 -4.83 1.08 1.01
N PHE A 128 -4.39 0.29 0.05
CA PHE A 128 -3.00 0.29 -0.41
C PHE A 128 -2.90 -0.12 -1.88
N MET A 129 -1.76 0.16 -2.50
CA MET A 129 -1.43 -0.34 -3.84
C MET A 129 0.07 -0.64 -3.97
N PRO A 130 0.46 -1.71 -4.69
CA PRO A 130 1.77 -1.83 -5.30
C PRO A 130 1.98 -0.73 -6.34
N THR A 131 3.06 0.03 -6.23
CA THR A 131 3.35 1.18 -7.11
C THR A 131 4.84 1.49 -7.21
N PHE A 132 5.19 2.52 -7.97
CA PHE A 132 6.52 3.13 -7.99
C PHE A 132 6.48 4.51 -7.34
N GLU A 133 7.33 4.71 -6.33
CA GLU A 133 7.54 6.00 -5.69
C GLU A 133 9.00 6.42 -5.92
N ASN A 134 9.25 7.54 -6.58
CA ASN A 134 10.60 7.99 -6.97
C ASN A 134 11.44 6.90 -7.68
N HIS A 135 10.81 6.14 -8.57
CA HIS A 135 11.40 5.00 -9.30
C HIS A 135 11.73 3.77 -8.45
N GLU A 136 11.35 3.74 -7.17
CA GLU A 136 11.49 2.58 -6.30
C GLU A 136 10.17 1.79 -6.23
N PRO A 137 10.20 0.45 -6.43
CA PRO A 137 9.02 -0.39 -6.24
C PRO A 137 8.65 -0.47 -4.75
N VAL A 138 7.42 -0.07 -4.43
CA VAL A 138 6.91 -0.02 -3.06
C VAL A 138 5.47 -0.52 -2.99
N VAL A 139 5.01 -0.84 -1.78
CA VAL A 139 3.56 -0.88 -1.50
C VAL A 139 3.24 0.33 -0.64
N TYR A 140 2.33 1.16 -1.13
CA TYR A 140 1.98 2.41 -0.48
C TYR A 140 0.62 2.27 0.21
N CYS A 141 0.57 2.52 1.52
CA CYS A 141 -0.68 2.63 2.27
C CYS A 141 -1.23 4.05 2.11
N TYR A 142 -2.39 4.14 1.48
CA TYR A 142 -3.09 5.40 1.24
C TYR A 142 -3.93 5.78 2.46
N GLU A 143 -4.66 4.83 3.02
CA GLU A 143 -5.54 5.07 4.16
C GLU A 143 -5.54 3.90 5.12
N ILE A 144 -5.67 4.21 6.41
CA ILE A 144 -6.06 3.26 7.45
C ILE A 144 -6.93 3.99 8.46
N HIS A 145 -8.19 3.58 8.56
CA HIS A 145 -9.16 4.21 9.44
C HIS A 145 -10.01 3.17 10.15
N LEU A 146 -10.23 3.39 11.44
CA LEU A 146 -11.06 2.56 12.29
C LEU A 146 -12.02 3.45 13.06
N LYS A 147 -13.29 3.03 13.13
CA LYS A 147 -14.24 3.59 14.09
C LYS A 147 -13.71 3.45 15.51
N THR A 148 -14.11 4.36 16.39
CA THR A 148 -13.58 4.48 17.75
C THR A 148 -13.68 3.17 18.54
N GLU A 149 -14.76 2.42 18.37
CA GLU A 149 -14.98 1.11 19.00
C GLU A 149 -13.92 0.05 18.64
N LEU A 150 -13.22 0.21 17.51
CA LEU A 150 -12.18 -0.72 17.05
C LEU A 150 -10.76 -0.23 17.36
N GLN A 151 -10.59 0.97 17.90
CA GLN A 151 -9.28 1.52 18.25
C GLN A 151 -8.78 0.92 19.57
N GLY A 152 -7.46 0.70 19.68
CA GLY A 152 -6.85 0.08 20.87
C GLY A 152 -7.09 -1.43 21.01
N THR A 153 -7.86 -2.05 20.11
CA THR A 153 -8.18 -3.50 20.12
C THR A 153 -7.09 -4.39 19.53
N GLY A 154 -6.12 -3.79 18.83
CA GLY A 154 -5.10 -4.50 18.06
C GLY A 154 -5.45 -4.70 16.57
N LEU A 155 -6.69 -4.41 16.14
CA LEU A 155 -7.11 -4.56 14.75
C LEU A 155 -6.24 -3.73 13.78
N GLY A 156 -5.91 -2.48 14.12
CA GLY A 156 -5.04 -1.65 13.28
C GLY A 156 -3.66 -2.28 13.04
N LYS A 157 -3.09 -2.93 14.07
CA LYS A 157 -1.84 -3.69 13.92
C LYS A 157 -2.01 -4.88 12.99
N LYS A 158 -3.16 -5.57 13.05
CA LYS A 158 -3.47 -6.71 12.18
C LYS A 158 -3.60 -6.26 10.72
N LEU A 159 -4.32 -5.19 10.44
CA LEU A 159 -4.48 -4.62 9.10
C LEU A 159 -3.14 -4.16 8.50
N MET A 160 -2.32 -3.45 9.29
CA MET A 160 -0.95 -3.09 8.89
C MET A 160 -0.06 -4.32 8.69
N GLY A 161 -0.33 -5.43 9.39
CA GLY A 161 0.32 -6.71 9.17
C GLY A 161 0.07 -7.23 7.76
N TYR A 162 -1.20 -7.33 7.34
CA TYR A 162 -1.54 -7.77 5.98
C TYR A 162 -0.96 -6.85 4.91
N PHE A 163 -0.99 -5.53 5.12
CA PHE A 163 -0.34 -4.56 4.24
C PHE A 163 1.18 -4.82 4.13
N MET A 164 1.85 -5.10 5.25
CA MET A 164 3.27 -5.46 5.24
C MET A 164 3.51 -6.81 4.56
N ASP A 165 2.66 -7.81 4.77
CA ASP A 165 2.79 -9.12 4.13
C ASP A 165 2.76 -8.99 2.60
N VAL A 166 1.90 -8.12 2.07
CA VAL A 166 1.89 -7.79 0.63
C VAL A 166 3.24 -7.22 0.18
N ALA A 167 3.81 -6.28 0.94
CA ALA A 167 5.12 -5.71 0.61
C ALA A 167 6.24 -6.75 0.66
N GLU A 168 6.22 -7.68 1.61
CA GLU A 168 7.20 -8.74 1.76
C GLU A 168 7.09 -9.81 0.66
N ASN A 169 5.89 -10.03 0.13
CA ASN A 169 5.62 -11.10 -0.84
C ASN A 169 5.71 -10.67 -2.31
N ILE A 170 5.67 -9.37 -2.63
CA ILE A 170 5.88 -8.90 -4.01
C ILE A 170 7.39 -8.83 -4.28
N PRO A 171 7.92 -9.59 -5.26
CA PRO A 171 9.34 -9.54 -5.61
C PRO A 171 9.79 -8.11 -5.93
N THR A 172 11.04 -7.78 -5.60
CA THR A 172 11.69 -6.47 -5.83
C THR A 172 11.17 -5.32 -4.98
N VAL A 173 10.04 -5.45 -4.27
CA VAL A 173 9.61 -4.43 -3.30
C VAL A 173 10.57 -4.38 -2.12
N GLU A 174 11.14 -3.20 -1.90
CA GLU A 174 12.16 -3.00 -0.87
C GLU A 174 11.61 -2.36 0.41
N LYS A 175 10.47 -1.67 0.32
CA LYS A 175 9.84 -0.99 1.44
C LYS A 175 8.34 -0.81 1.26
N ALA A 176 7.66 -0.76 2.38
CA ALA A 176 6.30 -0.27 2.49
C ALA A 176 6.34 1.22 2.88
N MET A 177 5.44 2.03 2.33
CA MET A 177 5.41 3.48 2.55
C MET A 177 4.03 3.97 2.97
N LEU A 178 3.99 5.11 3.67
CA LEU A 178 2.77 5.87 3.96
C LEU A 178 3.09 7.34 4.22
N THR A 179 2.09 8.20 4.11
CA THR A 179 2.17 9.60 4.57
C THR A 179 1.37 9.76 5.85
N CYS A 180 1.90 10.55 6.79
CA CYS A 180 1.21 10.89 8.03
C CYS A 180 1.34 12.38 8.32
N PHE A 181 0.23 13.02 8.71
CA PHE A 181 0.25 14.40 9.16
C PHE A 181 1.08 14.54 10.45
N VAL A 182 1.89 15.59 10.53
CA VAL A 182 2.71 15.90 11.71
C VAL A 182 1.83 16.20 12.93
N SER A 183 0.62 16.74 12.72
CA SER A 183 -0.39 16.96 13.78
C SER A 183 -0.90 15.65 14.38
N ASN A 184 -0.95 14.56 13.62
CA ASN A 184 -1.49 13.28 14.06
C ASN A 184 -0.46 12.47 14.87
N LYS A 185 -0.17 12.94 16.09
CA LYS A 185 0.82 12.34 16.99
C LYS A 185 0.47 10.92 17.40
N ALA A 186 -0.81 10.56 17.44
CA ALA A 186 -1.26 9.21 17.76
C ALA A 186 -0.87 8.23 16.66
N ALA A 187 -1.17 8.56 15.39
CA ALA A 187 -0.79 7.74 14.25
C ALA A 187 0.73 7.62 14.10
N LEU A 188 1.49 8.72 14.27
CA LEU A 188 2.96 8.67 14.25
C LEU A 188 3.53 7.65 15.25
N LYS A 189 3.10 7.72 16.52
CA LYS A 189 3.52 6.76 17.55
C LYS A 189 3.10 5.33 17.23
N PHE A 190 1.93 5.16 16.61
CA PHE A 190 1.47 3.86 16.15
C PHE A 190 2.38 3.29 15.07
N TYR A 191 2.71 4.06 14.03
CA TYR A 191 3.60 3.63 12.95
C TYR A 191 5.03 3.36 13.44
N GLU A 192 5.57 4.20 14.32
CA GLU A 192 6.88 3.99 14.95
C GLU A 192 6.95 2.63 15.69
N LYS A 193 5.91 2.28 16.47
CA LYS A 193 5.82 0.96 17.13
C LYS A 193 5.75 -0.21 16.15
N LEU A 194 5.29 0.02 14.93
CA LEU A 194 5.27 -0.97 13.85
C LEU A 194 6.58 -1.02 13.06
N GLY A 195 7.59 -0.22 13.44
CA GLY A 195 8.91 -0.19 12.82
C GLY A 195 9.00 0.69 11.57
N PHE A 196 8.05 1.61 11.38
CA PHE A 196 8.18 2.65 10.37
C PHE A 196 9.07 3.78 10.89
N THR A 197 9.89 4.31 10.00
CA THR A 197 10.77 5.46 10.27
C THR A 197 10.58 6.51 9.19
N LYS A 198 11.04 7.74 9.44
CA LYS A 198 11.01 8.80 8.43
C LYS A 198 11.78 8.35 7.18
N ASP A 199 11.15 8.40 6.02
CA ASP A 199 11.75 8.04 4.74
C ASP A 199 12.64 9.17 4.21
N ASP A 200 13.65 8.84 3.42
CA ASP A 200 14.57 9.82 2.83
C ASP A 200 13.88 10.82 1.90
N TYR A 201 12.77 10.41 1.27
CA TYR A 201 11.93 11.27 0.43
C TYR A 201 10.95 12.14 1.22
N SER A 202 10.89 12.00 2.56
CA SER A 202 10.04 12.87 3.37
C SER A 202 10.47 14.33 3.25
N PRO A 203 9.52 15.27 3.13
CA PRO A 203 9.84 16.70 3.13
C PRO A 203 10.71 17.10 4.32
N ARG A 204 11.68 17.97 4.04
CA ARG A 204 12.59 18.54 5.04
C ARG A 204 12.23 19.99 5.31
N GLU A 205 12.60 20.46 6.49
CA GLU A 205 12.50 21.87 6.83
C GLU A 205 13.32 22.70 5.84
N ARG A 206 12.74 23.81 5.38
CA ARG A 206 13.39 24.71 4.43
C ARG A 206 13.53 26.10 5.04
N LYS A 207 14.76 26.61 5.11
CA LYS A 207 15.04 28.00 5.46
C LYS A 207 14.95 28.86 4.20
N LEU A 208 14.00 29.79 4.17
CA LEU A 208 13.83 30.74 3.08
C LEU A 208 14.77 31.94 3.24
N ARG A 209 14.97 32.68 2.15
CA ARG A 209 15.67 33.98 2.19
C ARG A 209 14.92 34.91 3.15
N GLY A 210 15.63 35.51 4.10
CA GLY A 210 15.04 36.33 5.17
C GLY A 210 14.76 35.59 6.49
N GLY A 211 15.24 34.35 6.65
CA GLY A 211 15.23 33.65 7.95
C GLY A 211 13.94 32.91 8.30
N LYS A 212 12.88 33.03 7.49
CA LYS A 212 11.64 32.26 7.66
C LYS A 212 11.90 30.77 7.48
N VAL A 213 11.50 29.95 8.45
CA VAL A 213 11.57 28.49 8.40
C VAL A 213 10.21 27.93 7.99
N VAL A 214 10.17 27.08 6.98
CA VAL A 214 8.98 26.33 6.56
C VAL A 214 9.11 24.90 7.07
N ILE A 215 8.22 24.54 7.99
CA ILE A 215 8.13 23.19 8.56
C ILE A 215 7.05 22.43 7.79
N PRO A 216 7.35 21.23 7.27
CA PRO A 216 6.34 20.37 6.66
C PRO A 216 5.24 19.99 7.65
N ASP A 217 4.02 19.95 7.16
CA ASP A 217 2.80 19.54 7.87
C ASP A 217 2.52 18.04 7.78
N TYR A 218 3.24 17.31 6.93
CA TYR A 218 3.25 15.86 6.86
C TYR A 218 4.67 15.30 6.76
N VAL A 219 4.79 14.02 7.08
CA VAL A 219 6.01 13.22 6.88
C VAL A 219 5.68 11.97 6.07
N ILE A 220 6.66 11.54 5.27
CA ILE A 220 6.61 10.24 4.60
C ILE A 220 7.36 9.26 5.50
N LEU A 221 6.72 8.15 5.84
CA LEU A 221 7.29 7.08 6.62
C LEU A 221 7.47 5.84 5.74
N SER A 222 8.51 5.06 6.01
CA SER A 222 8.71 3.78 5.36
C SER A 222 9.22 2.72 6.33
N ARG A 223 8.97 1.46 5.98
CA ARG A 223 9.51 0.28 6.65
C ARG A 223 10.10 -0.65 5.60
N PRO A 224 11.40 -1.01 5.69
CA PRO A 224 12.03 -1.89 4.73
C PRO A 224 11.52 -3.33 4.88
N THR A 225 11.41 -4.03 3.75
CA THR A 225 11.16 -5.48 3.69
C THR A 225 12.36 -6.25 4.24
N ALA A 226 12.16 -7.51 4.60
CA ALA A 226 13.22 -8.38 5.12
C ALA A 226 14.40 -8.48 4.14
N SER A 227 14.11 -8.56 2.84
CA SER A 227 15.15 -8.60 1.79
C SER A 227 16.08 -7.39 1.85
N LYS A 228 15.53 -6.17 1.97
CA LYS A 228 16.32 -4.93 2.02
C LYS A 228 17.15 -4.80 3.30
N LYS A 229 16.65 -5.31 4.42
CA LYS A 229 17.41 -5.35 5.70
C LYS A 229 18.66 -6.23 5.58
N VAL A 230 18.57 -7.36 4.88
CA VAL A 230 19.73 -8.24 4.66
C VAL A 230 20.78 -7.56 3.80
N ASP A 231 20.40 -6.92 2.70
CA ASP A 231 21.36 -6.25 1.80
C ASP A 231 22.09 -5.09 2.48
N SER A 232 21.36 -4.26 3.24
CA SER A 232 21.97 -3.16 4.01
C SER A 232 22.94 -3.66 5.09
N SER A 233 22.62 -4.78 5.75
CA SER A 233 23.51 -5.41 6.73
C SER A 233 24.77 -6.02 6.11
N ARG A 234 24.68 -6.57 4.89
CA ARG A 234 25.82 -7.10 4.13
C ARG A 234 26.72 -6.00 3.60
N ALA A 235 26.15 -4.87 3.17
CA ALA A 235 26.92 -3.70 2.73
C ALA A 235 27.72 -3.02 3.86
N HIS A 236 27.31 -3.20 5.13
CA HIS A 236 27.96 -2.62 6.31
C HIS A 236 28.94 -3.57 7.03
N GLN A 237 29.20 -4.78 6.52
CA GLN A 237 30.32 -5.59 7.03
C GLN A 237 31.61 -5.11 6.37
N PRO A 238 32.56 -4.49 7.11
CA PRO A 238 33.89 -4.24 6.56
C PRO A 238 34.51 -5.59 6.22
N GLY A 239 35.03 -5.71 5.00
CA GLY A 239 35.70 -6.93 4.53
C GLY A 239 36.69 -7.43 5.57
N ARG A 240 36.56 -8.71 5.93
CA ARG A 240 37.59 -9.44 6.68
C ARG A 240 38.85 -9.59 5.84
#